data_AF-A0A834I0F8-F1
#
_entry.id   AF-A0A834I0F8-F1
#
_cell.length_a   1.000
_cell.length_b   1.000
_cell.length_c   1.000
_cell.angle_alpha   90.00
_cell.angle_beta   90.00
_cell.angle_gamma   90.00
#
_symmetry.space_group_name_H-M   'P 1'
#
loop_
_entity.id
_entity.type
_entity.pdbx_description
1 polymer ?
#
loop_
_entity_poly.entity_id
_entity_poly.type
_entity_poly.pdbx_seq_one_letter_code
_entity_poly.pdbx_strand_id
1 'polypeptide(L)'
;MSTEDGERSGRPKEVVTEEHIKKIHKMILTDRKFKLNEIADTLKISTEHVHHMRKLCAKSTPRELTFDQKQRRVNDSKQCLKMIKGNKPKFLRRYVTMDETWLHDFTSKSNRQSSE
;
A
#
# COMPACT_ATOMS: atom_id res chain seq x y z
N MET A 1 5.75 8.34 -52.72
CA MET A 1 7.00 8.46 -51.96
C MET A 1 6.64 8.19 -50.50
N SER A 2 6.81 6.95 -50.01
CA SER A 2 6.36 6.55 -48.67
C SER A 2 7.41 6.98 -47.64
N THR A 3 7.00 7.77 -46.65
CA THR A 3 7.82 8.20 -45.52
C THR A 3 7.52 7.31 -44.32
N GLU A 4 7.88 6.03 -44.42
CA GLU A 4 7.75 5.10 -43.31
C GLU A 4 9.04 5.12 -42.50
N ASP A 5 8.93 5.54 -41.23
CA ASP A 5 10.00 5.52 -40.25
C ASP A 5 10.48 4.07 -40.06
N GLY A 6 11.77 3.80 -40.30
CA GLY A 6 12.37 2.50 -40.03
C GLY A 6 12.36 2.16 -38.54
N GLU A 7 12.48 0.86 -38.21
CA GLU A 7 12.46 0.39 -36.82
C GLU A 7 13.58 1.06 -36.01
N ARG A 8 13.20 1.95 -35.08
CA ARG A 8 14.15 2.68 -34.25
C ARG A 8 14.65 1.76 -33.14
N SER A 9 15.95 1.52 -33.08
CA SER A 9 16.60 0.97 -31.90
C SER A 9 16.52 1.99 -30.76
N GLY A 10 15.45 1.90 -29.97
CA GLY A 10 15.30 2.70 -28.75
C GLY A 10 16.46 2.42 -27.77
N ARG A 11 16.69 3.35 -26.83
CA ARG A 11 17.71 3.21 -25.78
C ARG A 11 17.57 1.85 -25.08
N PRO A 12 18.63 1.03 -25.01
CA PRO A 12 18.55 -0.27 -24.35
C PRO A 12 18.16 -0.07 -22.89
N LYS A 13 17.14 -0.79 -22.43
CA LYS A 13 16.76 -0.91 -21.00
C LYS A 13 17.75 -1.83 -20.28
N GLU A 14 19.04 -1.58 -20.43
CA GLU A 14 20.12 -2.40 -19.86
C GLU A 14 20.16 -2.34 -18.33
N VAL A 15 19.56 -1.30 -17.75
CA VAL A 15 19.74 -0.99 -16.32
C VAL A 15 18.74 -1.69 -15.40
N VAL A 16 17.64 -2.24 -15.94
CA VAL A 16 16.64 -3.01 -15.17
C VAL A 16 16.89 -4.51 -15.37
N THR A 17 18.07 -4.97 -15.00
CA THR A 17 18.39 -6.42 -15.00
C THR A 17 17.59 -7.13 -13.91
N GLU A 18 17.34 -8.42 -14.12
CA GLU A 18 16.68 -9.28 -13.13
C GLU A 18 17.44 -9.32 -11.79
N GLU A 19 18.76 -9.14 -11.84
CA GLU A 19 19.65 -9.04 -10.69
C GLU A 19 19.38 -7.79 -9.85
N HIS A 20 19.24 -6.63 -10.49
CA HIS A 20 18.89 -5.38 -9.80
C HIS A 20 17.51 -5.49 -9.15
N ILE A 21 16.54 -6.10 -9.83
CA ILE A 21 15.21 -6.36 -9.27
C ILE A 21 15.31 -7.24 -8.01
N LYS A 22 16.02 -8.38 -8.08
CA LYS A 22 16.23 -9.28 -6.92
C LYS A 22 16.90 -8.56 -5.75
N LYS A 23 17.89 -7.71 -6.03
CA LYS A 23 18.59 -6.92 -5.01
C LYS A 23 17.68 -5.89 -4.36
N ILE A 24 16.86 -5.15 -5.12
CA ILE A 24 15.86 -4.22 -4.58
C ILE A 24 14.83 -4.95 -3.73
N HIS A 25 14.34 -6.11 -4.19
CA HIS A 25 13.41 -6.92 -3.40
C HIS A 25 14.01 -7.32 -2.04
N LYS A 26 15.27 -7.77 -2.03
CA LYS A 26 15.98 -8.11 -0.77
C LYS A 26 16.11 -6.90 0.15
N MET A 27 16.41 -5.73 -0.41
CA MET A 27 16.51 -4.48 0.36
C MET A 27 15.16 -4.10 0.98
N ILE A 28 14.09 -4.05 0.18
CA ILE A 28 12.73 -3.72 0.66
C ILE A 28 12.23 -4.71 1.72
N LEU A 29 12.56 -6.00 1.61
CA LEU A 29 12.20 -7.01 2.60
C LEU A 29 12.95 -6.83 3.92
N THR A 30 14.17 -6.30 3.89
CA THR A 30 14.97 -6.04 5.09
C THR A 30 14.52 -4.76 5.80
N ASP A 31 14.29 -3.69 5.04
CA ASP A 31 13.70 -2.45 5.55
C ASP A 31 12.76 -1.85 4.49
N ARG A 32 11.51 -1.57 4.85
CA ARG A 32 10.53 -1.00 3.93
C ARG A 32 10.72 0.52 3.71
N LYS A 33 11.56 1.17 4.52
CA LYS A 33 11.69 2.64 4.55
C LYS A 33 12.76 3.21 3.61
N PHE A 34 13.36 2.39 2.73
CA PHE A 34 14.37 2.88 1.78
C PHE A 34 13.87 4.06 0.94
N LYS A 35 14.73 5.07 0.82
CA LYS A 35 14.54 6.20 -0.10
C LYS A 35 14.97 5.80 -1.50
N LEU A 36 14.38 6.45 -2.51
CA LEU A 36 14.72 6.19 -3.92
C LEU A 36 16.21 6.46 -4.21
N ASN A 37 16.78 7.51 -3.60
CA ASN A 37 18.19 7.83 -3.75
C ASN A 37 19.10 6.74 -3.16
N GLU A 38 18.73 6.19 -2.01
CA GLU A 38 19.50 5.10 -1.38
C GLU A 38 19.52 3.84 -2.26
N ILE A 39 18.40 3.54 -2.94
CA ILE A 39 18.32 2.44 -3.91
C ILE A 39 19.18 2.73 -5.15
N ALA A 40 19.13 3.96 -5.67
CA ALA A 40 19.93 4.39 -6.81
C ALA A 40 21.43 4.30 -6.50
N ASP A 41 21.86 4.79 -5.34
CA ASP A 41 23.26 4.80 -4.89
C ASP A 41 23.79 3.38 -4.68
N THR A 42 23.00 2.50 -4.06
CA THR A 42 23.41 1.12 -3.75
C THR A 42 23.46 0.20 -4.97
N LEU A 43 22.69 0.52 -6.00
CA LEU A 43 22.72 -0.17 -7.29
C LEU A 43 23.60 0.52 -8.33
N LYS A 44 24.09 1.74 -8.05
CA LYS A 44 24.81 2.60 -9.00
C LYS A 44 24.03 2.82 -10.29
N ILE A 45 22.71 3.01 -10.18
CA ILE A 45 21.81 3.28 -11.30
C ILE A 45 21.20 4.67 -11.15
N SER A 46 20.75 5.28 -12.25
CA SER A 46 20.10 6.59 -12.17
C SER A 46 18.79 6.51 -11.38
N THR A 47 18.49 7.57 -10.63
CA THR A 47 17.24 7.71 -9.87
C THR A 47 16.00 7.59 -10.78
N GLU A 48 16.11 8.06 -12.03
CA GLU A 48 15.07 7.90 -13.06
C GLU A 48 14.70 6.44 -13.29
N HIS A 49 15.66 5.52 -13.35
CA HIS A 49 15.38 4.10 -13.54
C HIS A 49 14.69 3.47 -12.32
N VAL A 50 15.01 3.93 -11.10
CA VAL A 50 14.30 3.51 -9.88
C VAL A 50 12.89 4.08 -9.84
N HIS A 51 12.68 5.30 -10.33
CA HIS A 51 11.37 5.96 -10.39
C HIS A 51 10.34 5.20 -11.24
N HIS A 52 10.79 4.50 -12.28
CA HIS A 52 9.93 3.65 -13.09
C HIS A 52 9.43 2.41 -12.33
N MET A 53 9.96 2.12 -11.14
CA MET A 53 9.44 1.06 -10.27
C MET A 53 8.23 1.55 -9.47
N ARG A 54 7.12 0.82 -9.59
CA ARG A 54 5.86 1.15 -8.90
C ARG A 54 6.01 0.97 -7.39
N LYS A 55 6.00 2.06 -6.63
CA LYS A 55 5.96 2.02 -5.16
C LYS A 55 4.58 1.54 -4.67
N LEU A 56 4.54 0.42 -3.97
CA LEU A 56 3.35 0.01 -3.20
C LEU A 56 3.40 0.73 -1.85
N CYS A 57 2.58 1.78 -1.71
CA CYS A 57 2.49 2.57 -0.49
C CYS A 57 2.30 1.69 0.75
N ALA A 58 2.93 2.09 1.86
CA ALA A 58 2.69 1.47 3.15
C ALA A 58 1.22 1.64 3.53
N LYS A 59 0.56 0.54 3.88
CA LYS A 59 -0.78 0.60 4.46
C LYS A 59 -0.61 1.11 5.89
N SER A 60 -1.22 2.25 6.20
CA SER A 60 -1.23 2.78 7.57
C SER A 60 -1.98 1.80 8.47
N THR A 61 -1.33 1.36 9.53
CA THR A 61 -1.98 0.60 10.60
C THR A 61 -2.45 1.63 11.64
N PRO A 62 -3.76 1.73 11.95
CA PRO A 62 -4.29 2.75 12.86
C PRO A 62 -3.66 2.74 14.25
N ARG A 63 -3.18 1.58 14.71
CA ARG A 63 -2.54 1.42 16.02
C ARG A 63 -1.56 0.25 16.01
N GLU A 64 -0.38 0.44 16.60
CA GLU A 64 0.50 -0.67 16.93
C GLU A 64 -0.04 -1.42 18.15
N LEU A 65 -0.30 -2.72 17.95
CA LEU A 65 -0.84 -3.58 19.01
C LEU A 65 0.28 -4.22 19.82
N THR A 66 0.06 -4.32 21.14
CA THR A 66 0.93 -5.11 22.02
C THR A 66 0.81 -6.60 21.72
N PHE A 67 1.76 -7.40 22.20
CA PHE A 67 1.73 -8.86 22.05
C PHE A 67 0.41 -9.46 22.57
N ASP A 68 -0.01 -9.08 23.78
CA ASP A 68 -1.25 -9.59 24.39
C ASP A 68 -2.50 -9.18 23.61
N GLN A 69 -2.53 -7.96 23.06
CA GLN A 69 -3.63 -7.51 22.20
C GLN A 69 -3.71 -8.33 20.90
N LYS A 70 -2.56 -8.66 20.31
CA LYS A 70 -2.52 -9.54 19.13
C LYS A 70 -3.03 -10.93 19.48
N GLN A 71 -2.58 -11.50 20.60
CA GLN A 71 -3.00 -12.82 21.04
C GLN A 71 -4.51 -12.87 21.33
N ARG A 72 -5.05 -11.85 22.01
CA ARG A 72 -6.48 -11.73 22.27
C ARG A 72 -7.28 -11.69 20.97
N ARG A 73 -6.90 -10.85 20.01
CA ARG A 73 -7.55 -10.79 18.70
C ARG A 73 -7.55 -12.12 17.96
N VAL A 74 -6.44 -12.88 18.02
CA VAL A 74 -6.36 -14.22 17.41
C VAL A 74 -7.34 -15.18 18.09
N ASN A 75 -7.40 -15.16 19.43
CA ASN A 75 -8.30 -16.01 20.20
C ASN A 75 -9.78 -15.69 19.89
N ASP A 76 -10.14 -14.41 19.90
CA ASP A 76 -11.49 -13.94 19.58
C ASP A 76 -11.88 -14.35 18.15
N SER A 77 -10.96 -14.17 17.20
CA SER A 77 -11.19 -14.55 15.80
C SER A 77 -11.39 -16.06 15.63
N LYS A 78 -10.61 -16.90 16.35
CA LYS A 78 -10.79 -18.36 16.35
C LYS A 78 -12.16 -18.74 16.91
N GLN A 79 -12.62 -18.06 17.97
CA GLN A 79 -13.92 -18.30 18.57
C GLN A 79 -15.06 -17.94 17.61
N CYS A 80 -15.01 -16.75 16.99
CA CYS A 80 -15.97 -16.33 15.96
C CYS A 80 -15.99 -17.31 14.79
N LEU A 81 -14.82 -17.76 14.32
CA LEU A 81 -14.72 -18.73 13.23
C LEU A 81 -15.41 -20.06 13.58
N LYS A 82 -15.23 -20.55 14.81
CA LYS A 82 -15.91 -21.78 15.28
C LYS A 82 -17.44 -21.62 15.25
N MET A 83 -17.96 -20.47 15.70
CA MET A 83 -19.40 -20.19 15.67
C MET A 83 -19.95 -20.12 14.25
N ILE A 84 -19.23 -19.44 13.36
CA ILE A 84 -19.60 -19.31 11.94
C ILE A 84 -19.58 -20.69 11.26
N LYS A 85 -18.57 -21.53 11.52
CA LYS A 85 -18.48 -22.88 10.94
C LYS A 85 -19.57 -23.81 11.47
N GLY A 86 -19.97 -23.69 12.74
CA GLY A 86 -21.01 -24.53 13.34
C GLY A 86 -22.41 -24.26 12.78
N ASN A 87 -22.84 -22.99 12.73
CA ASN A 87 -24.13 -22.61 12.15
C ASN A 87 -24.14 -21.12 11.78
N LYS A 88 -23.57 -20.80 10.62
CA LYS A 88 -23.49 -19.44 10.07
C LYS A 88 -24.85 -18.70 10.05
N PRO A 89 -25.95 -19.26 9.49
CA PRO A 89 -27.19 -18.50 9.38
C PRO A 89 -27.81 -18.17 10.76
N LYS A 90 -27.76 -19.10 11.72
CA LYS A 90 -28.25 -18.85 13.09
C LYS A 90 -27.38 -17.82 13.82
N PHE A 91 -26.06 -17.89 13.66
CA PHE A 91 -25.12 -16.96 14.27
C PHE A 91 -25.34 -15.53 13.75
N LEU A 92 -25.33 -15.35 12.42
CA LEU A 92 -25.49 -14.03 11.81
C LEU A 92 -26.87 -13.41 12.09
N ARG A 93 -27.94 -14.22 12.17
CA ARG A 93 -29.28 -13.72 12.52
C ARG A 93 -29.35 -13.05 13.90
N ARG A 94 -28.47 -13.43 14.82
CA ARG A 94 -28.43 -12.90 16.20
C ARG A 94 -27.33 -11.85 16.41
N TYR A 95 -26.46 -11.67 15.44
CA TYR A 95 -25.28 -10.82 15.57
C TYR A 95 -25.62 -9.39 15.15
N VAL A 96 -25.59 -8.46 16.12
CA VAL A 96 -25.85 -7.04 15.91
C VAL A 96 -24.58 -6.26 16.26
N THR A 97 -24.15 -5.37 15.38
CA THR A 97 -22.98 -4.50 15.57
C THR A 97 -23.41 -3.04 15.58
N MET A 98 -22.73 -2.22 16.36
CA MET A 98 -22.88 -0.77 16.38
C MET A 98 -21.48 -0.15 16.32
N ASP A 99 -21.33 0.92 15.54
CA ASP A 99 -20.12 1.74 15.52
C ASP A 99 -20.52 3.20 15.32
N GLU A 100 -19.72 4.12 15.85
CA GLU A 100 -19.97 5.54 15.78
C GLU A 100 -18.94 6.18 14.86
N THR A 101 -19.42 6.84 13.80
CA THR A 101 -18.56 7.63 12.90
C THR A 101 -18.85 9.10 13.10
N TRP A 102 -17.81 9.87 13.41
CA TRP A 102 -17.91 11.33 13.49
C TRP A 102 -18.19 11.91 12.10
N LEU A 103 -19.32 12.61 11.98
CA LEU A 103 -19.63 13.43 10.81
C LEU A 103 -19.19 14.86 11.11
N HIS A 104 -18.25 15.37 10.30
CA HIS A 104 -17.78 16.73 10.43
C HIS A 104 -18.76 17.67 9.72
N ASP A 105 -19.47 18.50 10.48
CA ASP A 105 -20.30 19.56 9.91
C ASP A 105 -19.42 20.65 9.31
N PHE A 106 -19.55 20.85 8.00
CA PHE A 106 -18.87 21.94 7.31
C PHE A 106 -19.59 23.25 7.59
N THR A 107 -19.00 24.10 8.44
CA THR A 107 -19.45 25.48 8.59
C THR A 107 -18.88 26.30 7.44
N SER A 108 -19.73 26.77 6.52
CA SER A 108 -19.32 27.74 5.50
C SER A 108 -18.80 28.98 6.23
N LYS A 109 -17.51 29.28 6.08
CA LYS A 109 -16.97 30.57 6.55
C LYS A 109 -17.76 31.68 5.85
N SER A 110 -18.28 32.62 6.64
CA SER A 110 -19.02 33.81 6.21
C SER A 110 -18.53 34.38 4.87
N ASN A 111 -19.48 34.84 4.02
CA ASN A 111 -19.37 35.50 2.69
C ASN A 111 -18.20 36.50 2.48
N ARG A 112 -16.95 36.10 2.66
CA ARG A 112 -15.76 36.90 2.38
C ARG A 112 -14.79 36.22 1.41
N GLN A 113 -15.23 35.13 0.78
CA GLN A 113 -14.57 34.51 -0.38
C GLN A 113 -15.42 34.53 -1.66
N SER A 114 -16.48 35.35 -1.72
CA SER A 114 -17.18 35.65 -2.98
C SER A 114 -16.52 36.79 -3.77
N SER A 115 -15.23 37.03 -3.52
CA SER A 115 -14.42 38.00 -4.23
C SER A 115 -12.99 37.48 -4.33
N GLU A 116 -12.83 36.44 -5.14
CA GLU A 116 -11.65 36.19 -5.99
C GLU A 116 -12.11 35.42 -7.24
#